data_AF-A0A929F376-F1
#
_entry.id   AF-A0A929F376-F1
#
_cell.length_a   1.000
_cell.length_b   1.000
_cell.length_c   1.000
_cell.angle_alpha   90.00
_cell.angle_beta   90.00
_cell.angle_gamma   90.00
#
_symmetry.space_group_name_H-M   'P 1'
#
loop_
_entity.id
_entity.type
_entity.pdbx_description
1 polymer ?
#
loop_
_entity_poly.entity_id
_entity_poly.type
_entity_poly.pdbx_seq_one_letter_code
_entity_poly.pdbx_strand_id
1 'polypeptide(L)'
;MVFHQLTNPAAKGGATINVLKKTGQSFAVNKRRFIAGAVCPRCAAMDKIVVDLESDARECVACGFSEARPGDAAAVGEVATRVSRGAARRVETAAQAIRFIETEEKPD
;
A
#
# COMPACT_ATOMS: atom_id res chain seq x y z
N MET A 1 0.31 54.17 -56.56
CA MET A 1 0.48 53.87 -55.13
C MET A 1 1.33 52.62 -55.03
N VAL A 2 2.51 52.75 -54.43
CA VAL A 2 3.56 51.74 -54.36
C VAL A 2 3.27 50.76 -53.24
N PHE A 3 3.57 49.49 -53.51
CA PHE A 3 3.63 48.33 -52.61
C PHE A 3 4.11 48.66 -51.18
N HIS A 4 3.58 47.97 -50.16
CA HIS A 4 4.41 47.14 -49.29
C HIS A 4 3.62 46.03 -48.61
N GLN A 5 4.26 44.87 -48.58
CA GLN A 5 3.80 43.58 -48.08
C GLN A 5 3.54 43.60 -46.57
N LEU A 6 2.56 42.82 -46.12
CA LEU A 6 2.55 42.25 -44.78
C LEU A 6 2.21 40.75 -44.85
N THR A 7 3.12 39.96 -45.41
CA THR A 7 3.20 38.53 -45.08
C THR A 7 4.15 38.40 -43.90
N ASN A 8 3.62 38.10 -42.71
CA ASN A 8 4.43 37.70 -41.57
C ASN A 8 4.33 36.17 -41.40
N PRO A 9 5.43 35.43 -41.62
CA PRO A 9 5.48 33.98 -41.52
C PRO A 9 5.74 33.52 -40.07
N ALA A 10 5.51 32.22 -39.82
CA ALA A 10 6.02 31.47 -38.67
C ALA A 10 5.22 31.53 -37.35
N ALA A 11 4.06 30.87 -37.31
CA ALA A 11 3.59 30.20 -36.10
C ALA A 11 4.24 28.80 -36.01
N LYS A 12 5.51 28.74 -35.58
CA LYS A 12 6.15 27.51 -35.10
C LYS A 12 6.27 27.57 -33.57
N GLY A 13 5.13 27.39 -32.90
CA GLY A 13 5.10 27.13 -31.47
C GLY A 13 5.35 25.65 -31.20
N GLY A 14 6.62 25.23 -31.28
CA GLY A 14 7.04 23.93 -30.77
C GLY A 14 6.92 23.97 -29.25
N ALA A 15 5.93 23.27 -28.69
CA ALA A 15 5.81 23.06 -27.26
C ALA A 15 7.01 22.22 -26.80
N THR A 16 8.01 22.88 -26.20
CA THR A 16 9.06 22.22 -25.44
C THR A 16 8.43 21.64 -24.18
N ILE A 17 7.97 20.39 -24.26
CA ILE A 17 7.70 19.59 -23.07
C ILE A 17 9.03 19.38 -22.35
N ASN A 18 9.32 20.26 -21.38
CA ASN A 18 10.36 20.03 -20.41
C ASN A 18 9.99 18.77 -19.61
N VAL A 19 10.57 17.64 -20.02
CA VAL A 19 10.59 16.42 -19.22
C VAL A 19 11.44 16.73 -18.01
N LEU A 20 10.80 17.25 -16.95
CA LEU A 20 11.37 17.31 -15.62
C LEU A 20 11.74 15.87 -15.27
N LYS A 21 13.04 15.59 -15.30
CA LYS A 21 13.66 14.43 -14.66
C LYS A 21 13.11 14.37 -13.24
N LYS A 22 12.13 13.50 -12.97
CA LYS A 22 11.69 13.16 -11.61
C LYS A 22 12.83 12.37 -10.97
N THR A 23 13.85 13.10 -10.53
CA THR A 23 14.78 12.62 -9.51
C THR A 23 13.95 12.11 -8.35
N GLY A 24 14.27 10.90 -7.87
CA GLY A 24 13.58 10.23 -6.78
C GLY A 24 13.22 11.21 -5.68
N GLN A 25 11.91 11.32 -5.43
CA GLN A 25 11.38 12.18 -4.38
C GLN A 25 11.99 11.71 -3.06
N SER A 26 12.87 12.55 -2.52
CA SER A 26 13.30 12.49 -1.13
C SER A 26 12.06 12.60 -0.25
N PHE A 27 11.56 11.46 0.21
CA PHE A 27 10.59 11.38 1.28
C PHE A 27 11.22 12.10 2.48
N ALA A 28 10.71 13.28 2.83
CA ALA A 28 10.85 13.77 4.19
C ALA A 28 10.47 12.62 5.12
N VAL A 29 11.16 12.46 6.25
CA VAL A 29 10.91 11.38 7.23
C VAL A 29 9.58 11.64 7.96
N ASN A 30 8.51 11.95 7.24
CA ASN A 30 7.16 11.62 7.68
C ASN A 30 7.15 10.09 7.69
N LYS A 31 7.06 9.52 8.89
CA LYS A 31 6.95 8.09 9.10
C LYS A 31 5.64 7.62 8.44
N ARG A 32 5.71 7.29 7.16
CA ARG A 32 4.61 6.75 6.37
C ARG A 32 4.88 5.28 6.05
N ARG A 33 3.88 4.43 6.21
CA ARG A 33 3.98 2.98 5.95
C ARG A 33 2.98 2.56 4.89
N PHE A 34 3.42 1.81 3.90
CA PHE A 34 2.57 1.24 2.87
C PHE A 34 1.78 0.02 3.39
N ILE A 35 0.53 -0.17 2.93
CA ILE A 35 -0.28 -1.36 3.23
C ILE A 35 -0.48 -2.21 1.96
N ALA A 36 0.19 -3.35 1.89
CA ALA A 36 0.05 -4.30 0.80
C ALA A 36 -1.33 -5.00 0.83
N GLY A 37 -1.94 -5.21 -0.33
CA GLY A 37 -3.24 -5.85 -0.52
C GLY A 37 -4.44 -4.98 -0.16
N ALA A 38 -4.23 -3.75 0.33
CA ALA A 38 -5.31 -2.84 0.66
C ALA A 38 -5.95 -2.26 -0.61
N VAL A 39 -7.28 -2.35 -0.69
CA VAL A 39 -8.08 -1.73 -1.74
C VAL A 39 -8.68 -0.43 -1.20
N CYS A 40 -8.51 0.67 -1.95
CA CYS A 40 -9.10 1.95 -1.56
C CYS A 40 -10.63 1.87 -1.60
N PRO A 41 -11.34 2.24 -0.51
CA PRO A 41 -12.81 2.20 -0.49
C PRO A 41 -13.45 3.27 -1.41
N ARG A 42 -12.70 4.31 -1.78
CA ARG A 42 -13.20 5.41 -2.61
C ARG A 42 -13.02 5.19 -4.11
N CYS A 43 -11.87 4.67 -4.54
CA CYS A 43 -11.55 4.52 -5.96
C CYS A 43 -11.25 3.08 -6.41
N ALA A 44 -11.36 2.10 -5.50
CA ALA A 44 -11.08 0.68 -5.75
C ALA A 44 -9.64 0.37 -6.23
N ALA A 45 -8.71 1.32 -6.16
CA ALA A 45 -7.31 1.08 -6.49
C ALA A 45 -6.67 0.15 -5.43
N MET A 46 -6.04 -0.92 -5.90
CA MET A 46 -5.25 -1.84 -5.09
C MET A 46 -3.87 -1.25 -4.81
N ASP A 47 -3.31 -1.50 -3.62
CA ASP A 47 -1.92 -1.15 -3.30
C ASP A 47 -1.62 0.35 -3.39
N LYS A 48 -2.58 1.18 -2.92
CA LYS A 48 -2.44 2.64 -2.88
C LYS A 48 -2.70 3.25 -1.50
N ILE A 49 -2.86 2.44 -0.46
CA ILE A 49 -3.09 2.93 0.89
C ILE A 49 -1.77 3.05 1.66
N VAL A 50 -1.56 4.19 2.30
CA VAL A 50 -0.44 4.47 3.21
C VAL A 50 -0.97 4.90 4.57
N VAL A 51 -0.30 4.55 5.65
CA VAL A 51 -0.57 5.02 7.01
C VAL A 51 0.44 6.09 7.36
N ASP A 52 -0.04 7.22 7.83
CA ASP A 52 0.78 8.26 8.44
C ASP A 52 0.85 8.02 9.96
N LEU A 53 2.05 7.72 10.48
CA LEU A 53 2.24 7.35 11.89
C LEU A 53 2.10 8.53 12.85
N GLU A 54 2.13 9.77 12.37
CA GLU A 54 1.95 10.95 13.23
C GLU A 54 0.47 11.24 13.47
N SER A 55 -0.35 11.06 12.43
CA SER A 55 -1.81 11.28 12.49
C SER A 55 -2.62 10.00 12.74
N ASP A 56 -1.97 8.83 12.71
CA ASP A 56 -2.61 7.51 12.70
C ASP A 56 -3.77 7.40 11.68
N ALA A 57 -3.62 8.11 10.56
CA ALA A 57 -4.58 8.15 9.47
C ALA A 57 -4.11 7.31 8.29
N ARG A 58 -5.06 6.67 7.61
CA ARG A 58 -4.79 5.94 6.35
C ARG A 58 -5.23 6.82 5.16
N GLU A 59 -4.31 7.02 4.22
CA GLU A 59 -4.48 7.87 3.05
C GLU A 59 -4.33 7.06 1.75
N CYS A 60 -5.12 7.36 0.72
CA CYS A 60 -4.96 6.83 -0.63
C CYS A 60 -4.15 7.77 -1.51
N VAL A 61 -2.98 7.33 -1.99
CA VAL A 61 -2.11 8.14 -2.86
C VAL A 61 -2.67 8.35 -4.27
N ALA A 62 -3.73 7.63 -4.65
CA ALA A 62 -4.35 7.74 -5.98
C ALA A 62 -5.52 8.75 -6.04
N CYS A 63 -6.33 8.85 -4.97
CA CYS A 63 -7.53 9.70 -4.96
C CYS A 63 -7.62 10.66 -3.77
N GLY A 64 -6.60 10.70 -2.90
CA GLY A 64 -6.54 11.58 -1.73
C GLY A 64 -7.56 11.25 -0.63
N PHE A 65 -8.14 10.05 -0.65
CA PHE A 65 -9.00 9.59 0.43
C PHE A 65 -8.20 9.51 1.74
N SER A 66 -8.73 10.03 2.84
CA SER A 66 -8.10 9.97 4.17
C SER A 66 -9.15 9.61 5.21
N GLU A 67 -8.82 8.68 6.10
CA GLU A 67 -9.67 8.28 7.22
C GLU A 67 -8.83 7.95 8.45
N ALA A 68 -9.35 8.30 9.63
CA ALA A 68 -8.71 7.95 10.89
C ALA A 68 -8.80 6.45 11.14
N ARG A 69 -7.74 5.86 11.71
CA ARG A 69 -7.81 4.49 12.22
C ARG A 69 -8.80 4.46 13.40
N PRO A 70 -9.75 3.51 13.45
CA PRO A 70 -10.53 3.28 14.66
C PRO A 70 -9.55 3.02 15.80
N GLY A 71 -9.61 3.84 16.85
CA GLY A 71 -8.71 3.70 18.00
C GLY A 71 -8.80 2.30 18.61
N ASP A 72 -7.75 1.89 19.32
CA ASP A 72 -7.74 0.64 20.07
C ASP A 72 -8.87 0.66 21.11
N ALA A 73 -10.04 0.14 20.74
CA ALA A 73 -11.15 -0.03 21.66
C ALA A 73 -10.63 -0.90 22.81
N ALA A 74 -10.66 -0.32 24.01
CA ALA A 74 -10.14 -0.83 25.27
C ALA A 74 -10.07 -2.35 25.30
N ALA A 75 -8.86 -2.89 25.50
CA ALA A 75 -8.51 -4.30 25.68
C ALA A 75 -9.73 -5.22 25.70
N VAL A 76 -10.27 -5.49 24.51
CA VAL A 76 -11.35 -6.46 24.36
C VAL A 76 -10.70 -7.77 24.74
N GLY A 77 -11.05 -8.29 25.91
CA GLY A 77 -10.50 -9.54 26.42
C GLY A 77 -10.53 -10.60 25.32
N GLU A 78 -9.52 -11.47 25.31
CA GLU A 78 -9.37 -12.48 24.25
C GLU A 78 -10.71 -13.15 23.95
N VAL A 79 -11.12 -13.09 22.67
CA VAL A 79 -12.41 -13.63 22.25
C VAL A 79 -12.43 -15.13 22.56
N ALA A 80 -13.50 -15.60 23.21
CA ALA A 80 -13.67 -17.01 23.50
C ALA A 80 -13.81 -17.79 22.18
N THR A 81 -12.76 -18.52 21.82
CA THR A 81 -12.71 -19.45 20.69
C THR A 81 -12.65 -20.87 21.21
N ARG A 82 -12.84 -21.85 20.32
CA ARG A 82 -12.64 -23.27 20.65
C ARG A 82 -11.24 -23.55 21.21
N VAL A 83 -10.23 -22.78 20.79
CA VAL A 83 -8.81 -22.97 21.14
C VAL A 83 -8.41 -22.21 22.41
N SER A 84 -9.08 -21.10 22.72
CA SER A 84 -8.78 -20.30 23.92
C SER A 84 -9.49 -20.78 25.19
N ARG A 85 -10.36 -21.80 25.10
CA ARG A 85 -10.94 -22.46 26.28
C ARG A 85 -9.85 -23.28 27.00
N GLY A 86 -9.81 -23.22 28.34
CA GLY A 86 -8.83 -23.95 29.16
C GLY A 86 -8.72 -25.46 28.87
N ALA A 87 -9.80 -26.11 28.42
CA ALA A 87 -9.81 -27.51 27.98
C ALA A 87 -9.04 -27.79 26.67
N ALA A 88 -8.74 -26.76 25.87
CA ALA A 88 -7.93 -26.86 24.66
C ALA A 88 -6.43 -26.62 24.94
N ARG A 89 -6.07 -26.19 26.15
CA ARG A 89 -4.68 -26.10 26.59
C ARG A 89 -4.15 -27.54 26.66
N ARG A 90 -3.49 -27.98 25.58
CA ARG A 90 -2.77 -29.27 25.48
C ARG A 90 -1.57 -29.31 26.43
N VAL A 91 -1.80 -29.16 27.73
CA VAL A 91 -0.76 -29.29 28.76
C VAL A 91 -0.44 -30.76 29.01
N GLU A 92 -1.35 -31.66 28.66
CA GLU A 92 -1.29 -33.07 29.05
C GLU A 92 -0.87 -34.01 27.91
N THR A 93 -0.79 -33.54 26.67
CA THR A 93 -0.29 -34.39 25.56
C THR A 93 1.23 -34.32 25.53
N ALA A 94 1.89 -35.39 25.99
CA ALA A 94 3.34 -35.52 25.89
C ALA A 94 3.78 -35.38 24.42
N ALA A 95 4.70 -34.44 24.15
CA ALA A 95 5.24 -34.24 22.81
C ALA A 95 6.04 -35.49 22.39
N GLN A 96 5.71 -36.07 21.24
CA GLN A 96 6.48 -37.15 20.63
C GLN A 96 7.18 -36.62 19.38
N ALA A 97 8.48 -36.89 19.26
CA ALA A 97 9.24 -36.57 18.06
C ALA A 97 8.79 -37.49 16.92
N ILE A 98 8.24 -36.90 15.86
CA ILE A 98 7.92 -37.60 14.61
C ILE A 98 9.11 -37.51 13.66
N ARG A 99 9.38 -38.62 12.96
CA ARG A 99 10.39 -38.69 11.90
C ARG A 99 9.73 -38.28 10.60
N PHE A 100 10.27 -37.25 9.96
CA PHE A 100 9.85 -36.89 8.61
C PHE A 100 10.24 -38.02 7.67
N ILE A 101 9.27 -38.50 6.90
CA ILE A 101 9.54 -39.46 5.82
C ILE A 101 9.92 -38.61 4.62
N GLU A 102 11.11 -38.87 4.05
CA GLU A 102 11.51 -38.29 2.77
C GLU A 102 10.46 -38.69 1.73
N THR A 103 9.76 -37.70 1.19
CA THR A 103 8.82 -37.95 0.09
C THR A 103 9.68 -38.13 -1.15
N GLU A 104 9.81 -39.36 -1.64
CA GLU A 104 10.55 -39.63 -2.86
C GLU A 104 9.92 -38.84 -4.02
N GLU A 105 10.69 -37.95 -4.64
CA GLU A 105 10.31 -37.29 -5.88
C GLU A 105 10.19 -38.35 -6.97
N LYS A 106 8.96 -38.50 -7.48
CA LYS A 106 8.65 -39.38 -8.61
C LYS A 106 9.39 -38.87 -9.85
N PRO A 107 10.31 -39.66 -10.47
CA PRO A 107 10.89 -39.30 -11.75
C PRO A 107 9.84 -39.42 -12.87
N ASP A 108 9.86 -38.44 -13.78
CA ASP A 108 8.96 -38.25 -14.93
C ASP A 108 8.87 -39.47 -15.87
#